data_AF-A0A950LQF3-F1
#
_entry.id   AF-A0A950LQF3-F1
#
_cell.length_a   1.000
_cell.length_b   1.000
_cell.length_c   1.000
_cell.angle_alpha   90.00
_cell.angle_beta   90.00
_cell.angle_gamma   90.00
#
_symmetry.space_group_name_H-M   'P 1'
#
loop_
_entity.id
_entity.type
_entity.pdbx_description
1 polymer ?
#
loop_
_entity_poly.entity_id
_entity_poly.type
_entity_poly.pdbx_seq_one_letter_code
_entity_poly.pdbx_strand_id
1 'polypeptide(L)' 'FYSGIHLLSLHPPTGNMWYGSKFPDAPRVWISQEEFSNLWSSPTRVFFWTDRQGPPELTGKTAHVLARSGGKFIYVNF' A
#
# COMPACT_ATOMS: atom_id res chain seq x y z
N PHE A 1 9.57 6.03 6.15
CA PHE A 1 10.56 6.74 6.98
C PHE A 1 11.86 7.01 6.20
N TYR A 2 12.62 6.00 5.77
CA TYR A 2 13.90 6.22 5.05
C TYR A 2 13.80 6.68 3.59
N SER A 3 12.65 6.54 2.94
CA SER A 3 12.48 6.89 1.52
C SER A 3 11.98 8.31 1.28
N GLY A 4 11.50 9.02 2.31
CA GLY A 4 10.77 10.29 2.13
C GLY A 4 9.45 10.15 1.34
N ILE A 5 9.00 8.93 1.04
CA ILE A 5 7.80 8.65 0.25
C ILE A 5 6.57 8.57 1.17
N HIS A 6 5.45 9.13 0.71
CA HIS A 6 4.16 9.01 1.37
C HIS A 6 3.69 7.55 1.33
N LEU A 7 3.42 6.97 2.49
CA LEU A 7 2.91 5.59 2.61
C LEU A 7 1.40 5.62 2.82
N LEU A 8 0.67 4.87 2.01
CA LEU A 8 -0.77 4.65 2.18
C LEU A 8 -1.01 3.23 2.68
N SER A 9 -1.79 3.10 3.75
CA SER A 9 -2.25 1.82 4.26
C SER A 9 -3.51 1.39 3.50
N LEU A 10 -3.60 0.09 3.17
CA LEU A 10 -4.82 -0.48 2.59
C LEU A 10 -5.87 -0.87 3.64
N HIS A 11 -5.53 -0.66 4.91
CA HIS A 11 -6.41 -0.90 6.03
C HIS A 11 -6.58 0.37 6.86
N PRO A 12 -7.74 0.56 7.49
CA PRO A 12 -7.92 1.65 8.44
C PRO A 12 -6.80 1.68 9.49
N PRO A 13 -6.41 2.87 9.99
CA PRO A 13 -5.36 3.01 10.97
C PRO A 13 -5.66 2.19 12.22
N THR A 14 -4.73 1.31 12.58
CA THR A 14 -4.76 0.52 13.82
C THR A 14 -3.45 0.72 14.58
N GLY A 15 -3.40 0.30 15.85
CA GLY A 15 -2.21 0.42 16.69
C GLY A 15 -1.66 1.85 16.75
N ASN A 16 -0.36 2.01 16.52
CA ASN A 16 0.34 3.30 16.65
C ASN A 16 -0.15 4.38 15.65
N MET A 17 -0.80 3.99 14.54
CA MET A 17 -1.37 4.95 13.59
C MET A 17 -2.76 5.44 14.00
N TRP A 18 -3.46 4.72 14.89
CA TRP A 18 -4.83 5.04 15.26
C TRP A 18 -4.93 6.41 15.95
N TYR A 19 -4.08 6.67 16.95
CA TYR A 19 -4.12 7.91 17.72
C TYR A 19 -3.89 9.14 16.84
N GLY A 20 -2.84 9.09 16.00
CA GLY A 20 -2.51 10.18 15.07
C GLY A 20 -3.58 10.44 14.00
N SER A 21 -4.41 9.45 13.68
CA SER A 21 -5.49 9.61 12.68
C SER A 21 -6.73 10.36 13.19
N LYS A 22 -6.80 10.68 14.49
CA LYS A 22 -7.97 11.34 15.10
C LYS A 22 -7.90 12.87 15.09
N PHE A 23 -6.75 13.45 14.78
CA PHE A 23 -6.63 14.90 14.70
C PHE A 23 -7.36 15.43 13.45
N PRO A 24 -8.11 16.55 13.54
CA PRO A 24 -8.91 17.07 12.42
C PRO A 24 -8.08 17.41 11.17
N ASP A 25 -6.81 17.75 11.37
CA ASP A 25 -5.82 18.11 10.35
C ASP A 25 -4.93 16.93 9.93
N ALA A 26 -5.16 15.74 10.48
CA ALA A 26 -4.36 14.56 10.14
C ALA A 26 -4.58 14.20 8.65
N PRO A 27 -3.50 14.09 7.86
CA PRO A 27 -3.63 13.67 6.47
C PRO A 27 -4.20 12.25 6.40
N ARG A 28 -4.99 11.98 5.36
CA ARG A 28 -5.54 10.65 5.14
C ARG A 28 -4.43 9.68 4.72
N VAL A 29 -4.01 8.82 5.64
CA VAL A 29 -2.92 7.83 5.45
C VAL A 29 -3.41 6.43 5.06
N TRP A 30 -4.69 6.30 4.68
CA TRP A 30 -5.27 5.01 4.32
C TRP A 30 -6.27 5.14 3.17
N ILE A 31 -6.36 4.09 2.35
CA ILE A 31 -7.22 3.99 1.18
C ILE A 31 -8.00 2.68 1.20
N SER A 32 -9.14 2.66 0.53
CA SER A 32 -9.92 1.45 0.28
C SER A 32 -9.30 0.57 -0.82
N GLN A 33 -9.75 -0.68 -0.91
CA GLN A 33 -9.39 -1.60 -1.99
C GLN A 33 -9.75 -1.05 -3.39
N GLU A 34 -10.84 -0.29 -3.48
CA GLU A 34 -11.29 0.33 -4.73
C GLU A 34 -10.34 1.45 -5.15
N GLU A 35 -10.03 2.37 -4.24
CA GLU A 35 -9.07 3.46 -4.48
C GLU A 35 -7.68 2.91 -4.86
N PHE A 36 -7.23 1.85 -4.18
CA PHE A 36 -6.01 1.17 -4.56
C PHE A 36 -6.07 0.53 -5.94
N SER A 37 -7.19 -0.09 -6.29
CA SER A 37 -7.37 -0.68 -7.62
C SER A 37 -7.27 0.37 -8.73
N ASN A 38 -7.81 1.56 -8.49
CA ASN A 38 -7.71 2.69 -9.40
C ASN A 38 -6.28 3.20 -9.51
N LEU A 39 -5.57 3.36 -8.38
CA LEU A 39 -4.15 3.75 -8.36
C LEU A 39 -3.26 2.73 -9.08
N TRP A 40 -3.46 1.44 -8.81
CA TRP A 40 -2.67 0.35 -9.40
C TRP A 40 -2.87 0.25 -10.91
N SER A 41 -4.04 0.63 -11.42
CA SER A 41 -4.34 0.61 -12.85
C SER A 41 -3.94 1.91 -13.56
N SER A 42 -3.45 2.91 -12.82
CA SER A 42 -2.97 4.17 -13.39
C SER A 42 -1.62 3.99 -14.10
N PRO A 43 -1.24 4.90 -15.01
CA PRO A 43 0.08 4.90 -15.64
C PRO A 43 1.21 5.29 -14.68
N THR A 44 0.89 5.67 -13.44
CA THR A 44 1.91 6.00 -12.44
C THR A 44 2.45 4.73 -11.80
N ARG A 45 3.75 4.74 -11.48
CA ARG A 45 4.40 3.61 -10.82
C ARG A 45 4.03 3.59 -9.34
N VAL A 46 3.36 2.53 -8.93
CA VAL A 46 2.89 2.24 -7.58
C VAL A 46 3.61 1.02 -7.04
N PHE A 47 4.06 1.10 -5.79
CA PHE A 47 4.67 -0.02 -5.08
C PHE A 47 3.72 -0.51 -3.99
N PHE A 48 3.52 -1.82 -3.92
CA PHE A 48 2.71 -2.46 -2.89
C PHE A 48 3.57 -3.37 -2.03
N TRP A 49 3.69 -3.02 -0.75
CA TRP A 49 4.41 -3.82 0.23
C TRP A 49 3.43 -4.73 0.98
N THR A 50 3.78 -6.01 1.11
CA THR A 50 2.98 -7.00 1.84
C THR A 50 3.87 -8.11 2.38
N ASP A 51 3.36 -8.87 3.35
CA ASP A 51 3.99 -10.09 3.84
C ASP A 51 3.35 -11.37 3.31
N ARG A 52 2.39 -11.23 2.40
CA ARG A 52 1.73 -12.33 1.71
C ARG A 52 2.31 -12.49 0.32
N GLN A 53 2.66 -13.72 -0.02
CA GLN A 53 2.92 -14.09 -1.41
C GLN A 53 1.58 -14.20 -2.15
N GLY A 54 1.42 -13.48 -3.26
CA GLY A 54 0.16 -13.47 -4.02
C GLY A 54 -0.99 -12.83 -3.24
N PRO A 55 -0.86 -11.54 -2.85
CA PRO A 55 -1.88 -10.85 -2.07
C PRO A 55 -3.23 -10.82 -2.80
N PRO A 56 -4.37 -11.08 -2.13
CA PRO A 56 -5.70 -11.05 -2.76
C PRO A 56 -6.01 -9.70 -3.39
N GLU A 57 -5.44 -8.62 -2.86
CA GLU A 57 -5.54 -7.24 -3.35
C GLU A 57 -5.06 -7.07 -4.80
N LEU A 58 -4.15 -7.95 -5.27
CA LEU A 58 -3.59 -7.96 -6.62
C LEU A 58 -4.19 -9.05 -7.52
N THR A 59 -5.20 -9.80 -7.04
CA THR A 59 -5.81 -10.87 -7.84
C THR A 59 -6.40 -10.32 -9.13
N GLY A 60 -6.03 -10.91 -10.26
CA GLY A 60 -6.48 -10.46 -11.59
C GLY A 60 -5.82 -9.15 -12.06
N LYS A 61 -4.81 -8.64 -11.38
CA LYS A 61 -4.03 -7.46 -11.79
C LYS A 61 -2.64 -7.88 -12.24
N THR A 62 -2.08 -7.15 -13.22
CA THR A 62 -0.67 -7.28 -13.58
C THR A 62 0.17 -6.76 -12.41
N ALA A 63 1.01 -7.63 -11.86
CA ALA A 63 1.88 -7.29 -10.74
C ALA A 63 3.19 -8.07 -10.85
N HIS A 64 4.30 -7.38 -10.61
CA HIS A 64 5.63 -7.98 -10.65
C HIS A 64 6.30 -7.84 -9.29
N VAL A 65 6.96 -8.89 -8.83
CA VAL A 65 7.76 -8.83 -7.59
C VAL A 65 9.04 -8.08 -7.89
N LEU A 66 9.20 -6.90 -7.28
CA LEU A 66 10.39 -6.07 -7.38
C LEU A 66 11.48 -6.53 -6.40
N ALA A 67 11.08 -6.85 -5.15
CA ALA A 67 12.00 -7.25 -4.10
C ALA A 67 11.34 -8.22 -3.12
N ARG A 68 12.15 -9.11 -2.54
CA ARG A 68 11.74 -10.02 -1.46
C ARG A 68 12.82 -10.08 -0.38
N SER A 69 12.44 -9.92 0.88
CA SER A 69 13.34 -10.11 2.02
C SER A 69 12.55 -10.47 3.28
N GLY A 70 13.02 -11.46 4.05
CA GLY A 70 12.42 -11.82 5.35
C GLY A 70 10.92 -12.14 5.30
N GLY A 71 10.43 -12.76 4.21
CA GLY A 71 9.01 -13.03 4.00
C GLY A 71 8.17 -11.81 3.59
N LYS A 72 8.78 -10.64 3.40
CA LYS A 72 8.13 -9.45 2.86
C LYS A 72 8.39 -9.33 1.36
N PHE A 73 7.40 -8.81 0.65
CA PHE A 73 7.37 -8.64 -0.79
C PHE A 73 7.06 -7.19 -1.13
N ILE A 74 7.72 -6.67 -2.16
CA ILE A 74 7.34 -5.42 -2.83
C ILE A 74 6.91 -5.78 -4.25
N TYR A 75 5.66 -5.47 -4.57
CA TYR A 75 5.08 -5.57 -5.91
C TYR A 75 5.12 -4.21 -6.60
N VAL A 76 5.14 -4.21 -7.93
CA VAL A 76 5.07 -2.99 -8.77
C VAL A 76 4.12 -3.20 -9.95
N ASN A 77 3.40 -2.14 -10.36
CA ASN A 77 2.67 -2.08 -11.63
C ASN A 77 3.57 -1.54 -12.75
N PHE A 78 3.46 -2.10 -13.96
CA PHE A 78 4.12 -1.62 -15.18
C PHE A 78 3.08 -1.21 -16.21
#